data_AF-A0A9Q4FGL1-F1
#
_entry.id   AF-A0A9Q4FGL1-F1
#
_cell.length_a   1.000
_cell.length_b   1.000
_cell.length_c   1.000
_cell.angle_alpha   90.00
_cell.angle_beta   90.00
_cell.angle_gamma   90.00
#
_symmetry.space_group_name_H-M   'P 1'
#
loop_
_entity.id
_entity.type
_entity.pdbx_description
1 polymer ?
#
loop_
_entity_poly.entity_id
_entity_poly.type
_entity_poly.pdbx_seq_one_letter_code
_entity_poly.pdbx_strand_id
1 'polypeptide(L)'
;QTVAQYRQTVLDGFQEVENYLIQLKVYEDEAAVRQEALVSARDSLRLTNNQYKAGLIGYLDVVNVQATALSNERSVLNVLQSRLLASVQLIAALGGGWDAERDMTLKE
;
A
#
# COMPACT_ATOMS: atom_id res chain seq x y z
N GLN A 1 -24.57 17.40 28.91
CA GLN A 1 -24.41 17.28 27.44
C GLN A 1 -22.92 17.21 27.05
N THR A 2 -22.07 18.08 27.61
CA THR A 2 -20.64 18.21 27.30
C THR A 2 -19.78 16.96 27.57
N VAL A 3 -20.01 16.25 28.69
CA VAL A 3 -19.23 15.03 29.05
C VAL A 3 -19.51 13.86 28.12
N ALA A 4 -20.77 13.69 27.69
CA ALA A 4 -21.15 12.63 26.75
C ALA A 4 -20.55 12.89 25.36
N GLN A 5 -20.58 14.16 24.91
CA GLN A 5 -19.96 14.58 23.66
C GLN A 5 -18.44 14.32 23.66
N TYR A 6 -17.75 14.71 24.74
CA TYR A 6 -16.31 14.49 24.88
C TYR A 6 -15.95 12.99 24.85
N ARG A 7 -16.69 12.16 25.59
CA ARG A 7 -16.49 10.70 25.57
C ARG A 7 -16.68 10.12 24.17
N GLN A 8 -17.69 10.58 23.43
CA GLN A 8 -17.92 10.13 22.07
C GLN A 8 -16.74 10.48 21.15
N THR A 9 -16.28 11.73 21.16
CA THR A 9 -15.13 12.17 20.34
C THR A 9 -13.85 11.39 20.65
N VAL A 10 -13.60 11.08 21.93
CA VAL A 10 -12.45 10.25 22.32
C VAL A 10 -12.58 8.84 21.76
N LEU A 11 -13.75 8.20 21.89
CA LEU A 11 -13.99 6.85 21.36
C LEU A 11 -13.87 6.82 19.83
N ASP A 12 -14.39 7.83 19.14
CA ASP A 12 -14.28 7.95 17.68
C ASP A 12 -12.81 8.06 17.25
N GLY A 13 -12.01 8.87 17.95
CA GLY A 13 -10.57 8.98 17.69
C GLY A 13 -9.80 7.67 17.93
N PHE A 14 -10.11 6.94 19.01
CA PHE A 14 -9.52 5.62 19.24
C PHE A 14 -9.88 4.61 18.15
N GLN A 15 -11.15 4.62 17.71
CA GLN A 15 -11.62 3.76 16.63
C GLN A 15 -10.91 4.07 15.31
N GLU A 16 -10.71 5.36 14.97
CA GLU A 16 -9.98 5.75 13.77
C GLU A 16 -8.51 5.26 13.78
N VAL A 17 -7.81 5.44 14.91
CA VAL A 17 -6.43 4.96 15.05
C VAL A 17 -6.34 3.45 14.89
N GLU A 18 -7.24 2.70 15.54
CA GLU A 18 -7.29 1.24 15.43
C GLU A 18 -7.54 0.80 13.98
N ASN A 19 -8.48 1.45 13.28
CA ASN A 19 -8.78 1.15 11.88
C ASN A 19 -7.55 1.32 10.98
N TYR A 20 -6.76 2.38 11.14
CA TYR A 20 -5.57 2.60 10.32
C TYR A 20 -4.41 1.68 10.67
N LEU A 21 -4.25 1.32 11.94
CA LEU A 21 -3.26 0.31 12.36
C LEU A 21 -3.57 -1.07 11.75
N ILE A 22 -4.84 -1.48 11.79
CA ILE A 22 -5.28 -2.74 11.17
C ILE A 22 -5.07 -2.70 9.65
N GLN A 23 -5.45 -1.60 8.99
CA GLN A 23 -5.21 -1.44 7.54
C GLN A 23 -3.73 -1.56 7.18
N LEU A 24 -2.84 -0.92 7.93
CA LEU A 24 -1.40 -1.00 7.69
C LEU A 24 -0.89 -2.44 7.86
N LYS A 25 -1.39 -3.17 8.85
CA LYS A 25 -1.05 -4.57 9.08
C LYS A 25 -1.51 -5.47 7.93
N VAL A 26 -2.75 -5.31 7.48
CA VAL A 26 -3.29 -6.07 6.34
C VAL A 26 -2.48 -5.80 5.06
N TYR A 27 -2.12 -4.55 4.80
CA TYR A 27 -1.31 -4.22 3.63
C TYR A 27 0.14 -4.70 3.73
N GLU A 28 0.70 -4.82 4.94
CA GLU A 28 2.01 -5.46 5.14
C GLU A 28 1.96 -6.93 4.74
N ASP A 29 0.94 -7.66 5.19
CA ASP A 29 0.75 -9.07 4.86
C ASP A 29 0.46 -9.25 3.35
N GLU A 30 -0.34 -8.37 2.75
CA GLU A 30 -0.55 -8.37 1.29
C GLU A 30 0.74 -8.09 0.53
N ALA A 31 1.58 -7.15 1.00
CA ALA A 31 2.84 -6.81 0.33
C ALA A 31 3.77 -8.02 0.23
N ALA A 32 3.85 -8.85 1.28
CA ALA A 32 4.65 -10.07 1.26
C ALA A 32 4.18 -11.04 0.15
N VAL A 33 2.87 -11.28 0.06
CA VAL A 33 2.28 -12.17 -0.96
C VAL A 33 2.48 -11.61 -2.37
N ARG A 34 2.28 -10.30 -2.58
CA ARG A 34 2.52 -9.67 -3.89
C ARG A 34 3.98 -9.73 -4.30
N GLN A 35 4.90 -9.60 -3.35
CA GLN A 35 6.32 -9.70 -3.63
C GLN A 35 6.72 -11.12 -4.07
N GLU A 36 6.16 -12.16 -3.45
CA GLU A 36 6.36 -13.55 -3.87
C GLU A 36 5.82 -13.81 -5.29
N ALA A 37 4.62 -13.30 -5.58
CA ALA A 37 4.02 -13.39 -6.91
C ALA A 37 4.89 -12.68 -7.98
N LEU A 38 5.47 -11.53 -7.66
CA LEU A 38 6.39 -10.82 -8.54
C LEU A 38 7.66 -11.63 -8.83
N VAL A 39 8.27 -12.24 -7.80
CA VAL A 39 9.45 -13.10 -7.98
C VAL A 39 9.12 -14.25 -8.94
N SER A 40 8.00 -14.94 -8.71
CA SER A 40 7.54 -16.04 -9.57
C SER A 40 7.28 -15.61 -11.02
N ALA A 41 6.68 -14.43 -11.22
CA ALA A 41 6.42 -13.89 -12.55
C ALA A 41 7.71 -13.52 -13.29
N ARG A 42 8.72 -12.97 -12.59
CA ARG A 42 10.04 -12.66 -13.15
C ARG A 42 10.82 -13.92 -13.52
N ASP A 43 10.73 -14.97 -12.71
CA ASP A 43 11.33 -16.25 -13.03
C ASP A 43 10.70 -16.91 -14.26
N SER A 44 9.36 -16.84 -14.35
CA SER A 44 8.63 -17.29 -15.54
C SER A 44 9.08 -16.52 -16.78
N LEU A 45 9.21 -15.19 -16.69
CA LEU A 45 9.71 -14.37 -17.78
C LEU A 45 11.14 -14.74 -18.20
N ARG A 46 12.02 -15.02 -17.24
CA ARG A 46 13.39 -15.47 -17.52
C ARG A 46 13.39 -16.81 -18.25
N LEU A 47 12.59 -17.77 -17.81
CA LEU A 47 12.46 -19.09 -18.44
C LEU A 47 11.92 -18.97 -19.88
N THR A 48 10.83 -18.22 -20.07
CA THR A 48 10.21 -18.01 -21.38
C THR A 48 11.16 -17.32 -22.35
N ASN A 49 11.93 -16.33 -21.88
CA ASN A 49 12.98 -15.71 -22.69
C ASN A 49 14.06 -16.72 -23.13
N ASN A 50 14.46 -17.64 -22.27
CA ASN A 50 15.44 -18.67 -22.62
C ASN A 50 14.88 -19.65 -23.65
N GLN A 51 13.63 -20.08 -23.50
CA GLN A 51 12.96 -20.95 -24.48
C GLN A 51 12.83 -20.27 -25.85
N TYR A 52 12.49 -18.97 -25.88
CA TYR A 52 12.43 -18.18 -27.11
C TYR A 52 13.81 -18.10 -27.79
N LYS A 53 14.86 -17.78 -27.02
CA LYS A 53 16.24 -17.72 -27.55
C LYS A 53 16.73 -19.07 -28.08
N ALA A 54 16.26 -20.16 -27.49
CA ALA A 54 16.54 -21.51 -27.95
C ALA A 54 15.63 -21.96 -29.13
N GLY A 55 14.67 -21.13 -29.55
CA GLY A 55 13.77 -21.39 -30.68
C GLY A 55 12.62 -22.35 -30.37
N LEU A 56 12.32 -22.61 -29.10
CA LEU A 56 11.27 -23.56 -28.68
C LEU A 56 9.87 -22.96 -28.75
N ILE A 57 9.75 -21.64 -28.61
CA ILE A 57 8.47 -20.92 -28.53
C ILE A 57 8.49 -19.66 -29.40
N GLY A 58 7.29 -19.12 -29.67
CA GLY A 58 7.16 -17.87 -30.41
C GLY A 58 7.43 -16.64 -29.52
N TYR A 59 7.73 -15.51 -30.14
CA TYR A 59 7.92 -14.26 -29.39
C TYR A 59 6.63 -13.76 -28.71
N LEU A 60 5.46 -14.11 -29.25
CA LEU A 60 4.17 -13.78 -28.63
C LEU A 60 4.03 -14.36 -27.23
N ASP A 61 4.58 -15.55 -26.97
CA ASP A 61 4.59 -16.16 -25.65
C ASP A 61 5.42 -15.34 -24.65
N VAL A 62 6.55 -14.79 -25.10
CA VAL A 62 7.38 -13.88 -24.31
C VAL A 62 6.59 -12.62 -23.93
N VAL A 63 5.92 -12.00 -24.91
CA VAL A 63 5.14 -10.77 -24.68
C VAL A 63 4.00 -11.01 -23.68
N ASN A 64 3.30 -12.15 -23.78
CA ASN A 64 2.26 -12.52 -22.83
C ASN A 64 2.80 -12.62 -21.40
N VAL A 65 3.93 -13.30 -21.22
CA VAL A 65 4.57 -13.44 -19.88
C VAL A 65 5.13 -12.11 -19.38
N GLN A 66 5.65 -11.24 -20.27
CA GLN A 66 6.06 -9.87 -19.91
C GLN A 66 4.87 -9.06 -19.38
N ALA A 67 3.70 -9.16 -20.01
CA ALA A 67 2.49 -8.48 -19.54
C ALA A 67 2.08 -8.95 -18.14
N THR A 68 2.17 -10.26 -17.87
CA THR A 68 1.94 -10.82 -16.52
C THR A 68 2.96 -10.30 -15.50
N ALA A 69 4.26 -10.25 -15.84
CA ALA A 69 5.29 -9.72 -14.95
C ALA A 69 5.05 -8.23 -14.64
N LEU A 70 4.75 -7.41 -15.64
CA LEU A 70 4.44 -6.00 -15.48
C LEU A 70 3.19 -5.79 -14.61
N SER A 71 2.16 -6.62 -14.76
CA SER A 71 0.96 -6.56 -13.91
C SER A 71 1.28 -6.83 -12.43
N ASN A 72 2.18 -7.79 -12.16
CA ASN A 72 2.64 -8.07 -10.80
C ASN A 72 3.48 -6.92 -10.23
N GLU A 73 4.35 -6.30 -11.04
CA GLU A 73 5.13 -5.12 -10.62
C GLU A 73 4.20 -3.97 -10.22
N ARG A 74 3.17 -3.70 -11.04
CA ARG A 74 2.14 -2.70 -10.72
C ARG A 74 1.38 -3.05 -9.44
N SER A 75 1.07 -4.32 -9.21
CA SER A 75 0.37 -4.76 -8.01
C SER A 75 1.19 -4.48 -6.74
N VAL A 76 2.51 -4.74 -6.77
CA VAL A 76 3.40 -4.38 -5.65
C VAL A 76 3.41 -2.87 -5.40
N LEU A 77 3.47 -2.05 -6.46
CA LEU A 77 3.44 -0.59 -6.35
C LEU A 77 2.11 -0.08 -5.78
N ASN A 78 0.97 -0.68 -6.17
CA ASN A 78 -0.33 -0.31 -5.64
C ASN A 78 -0.43 -0.58 -4.13
N VAL A 79 0.07 -1.72 -3.66
CA VAL A 79 0.10 -2.02 -2.22
C VAL A 79 1.02 -1.04 -1.48
N LEU A 80 2.18 -0.70 -2.04
CA LEU A 80 3.05 0.33 -1.47
C LEU A 80 2.33 1.69 -1.37
N GLN A 81 1.61 2.10 -2.42
CA GLN A 81 0.81 3.32 -2.40
C GLN A 81 -0.25 3.28 -1.29
N SER A 82 -1.01 2.19 -1.17
CA SER A 82 -2.02 2.04 -0.12
C SER A 82 -1.41 2.11 1.30
N ARG A 83 -0.23 1.52 1.51
CA ARG A 83 0.49 1.62 2.80
C ARG A 83 0.89 3.05 3.13
N LEU A 84 1.37 3.80 2.14
CA LEU A 84 1.74 5.20 2.33
C LEU A 84 0.51 6.06 2.67
N LEU A 85 -0.62 5.85 1.99
CA LEU A 85 -1.88 6.54 2.29
C LEU A 85 -2.38 6.21 3.71
N ALA A 86 -2.39 4.92 4.09
CA ALA A 86 -2.77 4.49 5.43
C ALA A 86 -1.84 5.08 6.51
N SER A 87 -0.54 5.23 6.21
CA SER A 87 0.42 5.85 7.13
C SER A 87 0.12 7.34 7.34
N VAL A 88 -0.21 8.07 6.27
CA VAL A 88 -0.60 9.49 6.37
C VAL A 88 -1.92 9.64 7.14
N GLN A 89 -2.89 8.76 6.90
CA GLN A 89 -4.15 8.76 7.64
C GLN A 89 -3.97 8.45 9.12
N LEU A 90 -3.09 7.50 9.47
CA LEU A 90 -2.72 7.22 10.85
C LEU A 90 -2.06 8.44 11.52
N ILE A 91 -1.15 9.11 10.82
CA ILE A 91 -0.52 10.35 11.32
C ILE A 91 -1.60 11.41 11.60
N ALA A 92 -2.57 11.57 10.69
CA ALA A 92 -3.68 12.51 10.89
C ALA A 92 -4.57 12.12 12.09
N ALA A 93 -4.95 10.84 12.20
CA ALA A 93 -5.79 10.32 13.29
C ALA A 93 -5.14 10.43 14.67
N LEU A 94 -3.80 10.34 14.73
CA LEU A 94 -3.03 10.57 15.96
C LEU A 94 -2.92 12.06 16.35
N GLY A 95 -3.62 12.96 15.65
CA GLY A 95 -3.63 14.39 15.91
C GLY A 95 -2.67 15.19 15.03
N GLY A 96 -2.16 14.59 13.95
CA GLY A 96 -1.49 15.25 12.83
C GLY A 96 -0.62 16.43 13.22
N GLY A 97 0.59 16.19 13.75
CA GLY A 97 1.61 17.21 14.01
C GLY A 97 1.03 18.51 14.57
N TRP A 98 0.72 18.52 15.87
CA TRP A 98 0.05 19.56 16.69
C TRP A 98 0.70 20.97 16.68
N ASP A 99 1.20 21.46 15.55
CA ASP A 99 1.69 22.83 15.37
C ASP A 99 0.84 23.63 14.37
N ALA A 100 -0.15 23.03 13.69
CA ALA A 100 -1.07 23.77 12.83
C ALA A 100 -1.98 24.75 13.62
N GLU A 101 -2.19 24.51 14.92
CA GLU A 101 -2.96 25.39 15.80
C GLU A 101 -2.12 26.57 16.35
N ARG A 102 -0.79 26.44 16.38
CA ARG A 102 0.10 27.48 16.93
C ARG A 102 0.33 28.64 15.97
N ASP A 103 0.11 28.44 14.67
CA ASP A 103 0.32 29.45 13.62
C ASP A 103 -0.89 30.37 13.38
N MET A 104 -2.06 30.05 13.95
CA MET A 104 -3.28 30.87 13.84
C MET A 104 -3.43 31.93 14.94
N THR A 105 -2.52 32.00 15.91
CA THR A 105 -2.60 32.95 17.06
C THR A 105 -1.61 34.11 17.01
N LEU A 106 -0.80 34.24 15.95
CA LEU A 106 0.23 35.29 15.81
C LEU A 106 0.03 36.20 14.58
N LYS A 107 -1.22 36.60 14.29
CA LYS A 107 -1.52 37.70 13.35
C LYS A 107 -2.43 38.74 13.98
N GLU A 108 -2.08 39.22 15.17
CA GLU A 108 -2.44 40.58 15.62
C GLU A 108 -1.43 41.59 15.08
#